data_AF-A0A0D0B831-F1
#
_entry.id   AF-A0A0D0B831-F1
#
_cell.length_a   1.000
_cell.length_b   1.000
_cell.length_c   1.000
_cell.angle_alpha   90.00
_cell.angle_beta   90.00
_cell.angle_gamma   90.00
#
_symmetry.space_group_name_H-M   'P 1'
#
loop_
_entity.id
_entity.type
_entity.pdbx_description
1 polymer ?
#
loop_
_entity_poly.entity_id
_entity_poly.type
_entity_poly.pdbx_seq_one_letter_code
_entity_poly.pdbx_strand_id
1 'polypeptide(L)'
;FPPLPQSKVLVENIVNQFCQGLQPKEFEEAGCKICGQLSLKSSLLSTYGIHNNLSILSKPFVACKEWHTSDDPFEFLHNPIFAEDCSLVCKKCYDAVANGQMPKYALANGLWIGSVPDALKGLT
;
A
#
# COMPACT_ATOMS: atom_id res chain seq x y z
N PHE A 1 3.19 10.26 -51.77
CA PHE A 1 3.90 9.41 -50.81
C PHE A 1 5.22 10.12 -50.52
N PRO A 2 5.42 10.73 -49.34
CA PRO A 2 4.92 10.37 -48.01
C PRO A 2 3.51 10.92 -47.69
N PRO A 3 2.92 10.56 -46.54
CA PRO A 3 1.79 11.31 -45.99
C PRO A 3 2.15 12.79 -45.82
N LEU A 4 1.14 13.66 -45.92
CA LEU A 4 1.32 15.08 -45.67
C LEU A 4 1.80 15.29 -44.21
N PRO A 5 2.72 16.24 -43.97
CA PRO A 5 3.16 16.56 -42.62
C PRO A 5 1.98 16.98 -41.77
N GLN A 6 1.97 16.53 -40.51
CA GLN A 6 0.92 16.88 -39.57
C GLN A 6 0.99 18.37 -39.20
N SER A 7 -0.14 18.93 -38.75
CA SER A 7 -0.17 20.32 -38.32
C SER A 7 0.74 20.50 -37.09
N LYS A 8 1.39 21.66 -37.00
CA LYS A 8 2.23 21.99 -35.83
C LYS A 8 1.45 21.88 -34.51
N VAL A 9 0.16 22.27 -34.54
CA VAL A 9 -0.77 22.17 -33.41
C VAL A 9 -0.96 20.73 -32.94
N LEU A 10 -1.11 19.78 -33.87
CA LEU A 10 -1.28 18.37 -33.49
C LEU A 10 0.01 17.80 -32.88
N VAL A 11 1.16 18.12 -33.47
CA VAL A 11 2.46 17.71 -32.93
C VAL A 11 2.66 18.27 -31.52
N GLU A 12 2.38 19.56 -31.32
CA GLU A 12 2.44 20.21 -30.01
C GLU A 12 1.50 19.55 -28.99
N ASN A 13 0.26 19.26 -29.37
CA ASN A 13 -0.71 18.59 -28.50
C ASN A 13 -0.23 17.19 -28.08
N ILE A 14 0.33 16.41 -29.01
CA ILE A 14 0.88 15.08 -28.72
C ILE A 14 2.02 15.20 -27.70
N VAL A 15 2.95 16.14 -27.91
CA VAL A 15 4.08 16.37 -26.99
C VAL A 15 3.56 16.78 -25.62
N ASN A 16 2.61 17.72 -25.55
CA ASN A 16 2.05 18.19 -24.28
C ASN A 16 1.33 17.07 -23.52
N GLN A 17 0.51 16.26 -24.20
CA GLN A 17 -0.17 15.12 -23.58
C GLN A 17 0.82 14.07 -23.09
N PHE A 18 1.88 13.81 -23.86
CA PHE A 18 2.95 12.91 -23.45
C PHE A 18 3.65 13.41 -22.18
N CYS A 19 4.05 14.69 -22.16
CA CYS A 19 4.67 15.31 -20.98
C CYS A 19 3.73 15.33 -19.76
N GLN A 20 2.42 15.46 -19.96
CA GLN A 20 1.42 15.36 -18.90
C GLN A 20 1.29 13.93 -18.36
N GLY A 21 1.30 12.91 -19.22
CA GLY A 21 1.28 11.50 -18.82
C GLY A 21 2.56 11.03 -18.15
N LEU A 22 3.67 11.74 -18.37
CA LEU A 22 4.95 11.51 -17.69
C LEU A 22 5.11 12.28 -16.37
N GLN A 23 4.07 12.94 -15.88
CA GLN A 23 4.13 13.53 -14.54
C GLN A 23 4.17 12.42 -13.48
N PRO A 24 5.01 12.52 -12.43
CA PRO A 24 5.12 11.47 -11.41
C PRO A 24 3.78 11.03 -10.81
N LYS A 25 2.84 11.95 -10.62
CA LYS A 25 1.49 11.67 -10.09
C LYS A 25 0.67 10.65 -10.91
N GLU A 26 1.04 10.42 -12.18
CA GLU A 26 0.35 9.53 -13.11
C GLU A 26 0.85 8.08 -13.04
N PHE A 27 2.02 7.82 -12.46
CA PHE A 27 2.59 6.46 -12.36
C PHE A 27 3.37 6.16 -11.07
N GLU A 28 3.66 7.15 -10.22
CA GLU A 28 4.30 6.91 -8.93
C GLU A 28 3.33 6.13 -8.04
N GLU A 29 3.76 4.96 -7.60
CA GLU A 29 3.00 4.08 -6.72
C GLU A 29 3.53 4.17 -5.29
N ALA A 30 2.65 3.94 -4.34
CA ALA A 30 3.03 3.72 -2.95
C ALA A 30 2.16 2.61 -2.34
N GLY A 31 2.70 1.96 -1.31
CA GLY A 31 2.02 0.88 -0.64
C GLY A 31 0.89 1.38 0.28
N CYS A 32 -0.17 0.58 0.39
CA CYS A 32 -1.23 0.79 1.36
C CYS A 32 -0.83 0.26 2.74
N LYS A 33 -0.96 1.09 3.78
CA LYS A 33 -0.71 0.74 5.19
C LYS A 33 -1.50 -0.46 5.71
N ILE A 34 -2.70 -0.70 5.15
CA ILE A 34 -3.63 -1.73 5.65
C ILE A 34 -3.50 -3.05 4.89
N CYS A 35 -3.30 -3.02 3.57
CA CYS A 35 -3.25 -4.24 2.74
C CYS A 35 -1.90 -4.49 2.06
N GLY A 36 -0.92 -3.58 2.17
CA GLY A 36 0.39 -3.68 1.54
C GLY A 36 0.40 -3.56 0.01
N GLN A 37 -0.75 -3.51 -0.66
CA GLN A 37 -0.81 -3.42 -2.11
C GLN A 37 -0.34 -2.06 -2.60
N LEU A 38 0.44 -2.06 -3.69
CA LEU A 38 0.78 -0.85 -4.43
C LEU A 38 -0.46 -0.26 -5.08
N SER A 39 -0.56 1.06 -5.03
CA SER A 39 -1.57 1.82 -5.73
C SER A 39 -0.98 3.17 -6.13
N LEU A 40 -1.57 3.80 -7.13
CA LEU A 40 -1.18 5.14 -7.54
C LEU A 40 -1.17 6.08 -6.33
N LYS A 41 -0.03 6.70 -6.05
CA LYS A 41 0.18 7.52 -4.84
C LYS A 41 -0.82 8.66 -4.74
N SER A 42 -1.20 9.25 -5.87
CA SER A 42 -2.21 10.31 -5.96
C SER A 42 -3.64 9.85 -5.60
N SER A 43 -3.89 8.54 -5.56
CA SER A 43 -5.19 7.94 -5.16
C SER A 43 -5.24 7.47 -3.70
N LEU A 44 -4.12 7.53 -2.98
CA LEU A 44 -4.02 7.12 -1.58
C LEU A 44 -4.48 8.25 -0.64
N LEU A 45 -4.97 7.85 0.54
CA LEU A 45 -5.57 8.72 1.54
C LEU A 45 -4.78 8.66 2.86
N SER A 46 -4.81 9.76 3.61
CA SER A 46 -4.28 9.81 4.98
C SER A 46 -5.15 9.01 5.95
N THR A 47 -4.55 8.42 6.98
CA THR A 47 -5.27 7.69 8.04
C THR A 47 -6.07 8.60 8.99
N TYR A 48 -5.90 9.92 8.94
CA TYR A 48 -6.50 10.86 9.90
C TYR A 48 -8.01 10.67 10.06
N GLY A 49 -8.75 10.51 8.95
CA GLY A 49 -10.21 10.38 8.99
C GLY A 49 -10.74 9.01 9.43
N ILE A 50 -9.88 8.00 9.58
CA ILE A 50 -10.25 6.64 10.02
C ILE A 50 -9.55 6.20 11.30
N HIS A 51 -8.77 7.09 11.94
CA HIS A 51 -7.93 6.77 13.10
C HIS A 51 -8.70 6.07 14.23
N ASN A 52 -9.93 6.51 14.50
CA ASN A 52 -10.77 5.98 15.56
C ASN A 52 -11.30 4.56 15.29
N ASN A 53 -11.26 4.11 14.04
CA ASN A 53 -11.76 2.79 13.63
C ASN A 53 -10.64 1.79 13.37
N LEU A 54 -9.37 2.15 13.60
CA LEU A 54 -8.23 1.27 13.31
C LEU A 54 -8.19 0.01 14.20
N SER A 55 -8.89 0.01 15.34
CA SER A 55 -9.00 -1.14 16.24
C SER A 55 -9.62 -2.37 15.58
N ILE A 56 -10.41 -2.21 14.51
CA ILE A 56 -10.95 -3.36 13.76
C ILE A 56 -9.86 -4.21 13.11
N LEU A 57 -8.65 -3.67 12.96
CA LEU A 57 -7.49 -4.36 12.40
C LEU A 57 -6.68 -5.11 13.47
N SER A 58 -7.11 -5.08 14.74
CA SER A 58 -6.60 -5.96 15.79
C SER A 58 -7.31 -7.31 15.71
N LYS A 59 -6.58 -8.36 15.33
CA LYS A 59 -7.12 -9.72 15.31
C LYS A 59 -6.23 -10.65 16.15
N PRO A 60 -6.70 -11.07 17.34
CA PRO A 60 -5.96 -12.00 18.18
C PRO A 60 -5.65 -13.28 17.41
N PHE A 61 -4.53 -13.91 17.76
CA PHE A 61 -4.12 -15.22 17.25
C PHE A 61 -3.75 -15.27 15.75
N VAL A 62 -3.62 -14.12 15.08
CA VAL A 62 -3.28 -14.07 13.65
C VAL A 62 -1.79 -13.87 13.40
N ALA A 63 -1.17 -12.93 14.12
CA ALA A 63 0.24 -12.63 13.97
C ALA A 63 0.96 -12.83 15.30
N CYS A 64 2.17 -13.38 15.24
CA CYS A 64 3.04 -13.57 16.39
C CYS A 64 4.15 -12.52 16.37
N LYS A 65 4.67 -12.20 17.55
CA LYS A 65 5.96 -11.50 17.64
C LYS A 65 7.06 -12.36 17.04
N GLU A 66 8.02 -11.70 16.41
CA GLU A 66 9.23 -12.36 15.94
C GLU A 66 10.01 -12.96 17.12
N TRP A 67 10.65 -14.10 16.86
CA TRP A 67 11.54 -14.78 17.78
C TRP A 67 12.98 -14.63 17.30
N HIS A 68 13.83 -14.06 18.14
CA HIS A 68 15.25 -13.93 17.90
C HIS A 68 16.05 -15.02 18.63
N THR A 69 15.50 -15.58 19.71
CA THR A 69 16.14 -16.65 20.50
C THR A 69 15.18 -17.78 20.83
N SER A 70 15.71 -18.93 21.24
CA SER A 70 14.89 -20.07 21.69
C SER A 70 14.18 -19.84 23.02
N ASP A 71 14.60 -18.84 23.78
CA ASP A 71 14.03 -18.49 25.09
C ASP A 71 12.92 -17.43 24.96
N ASP A 72 12.72 -16.87 23.76
CA ASP A 72 11.70 -15.85 23.53
C ASP A 72 10.30 -16.46 23.70
N PRO A 73 9.41 -15.81 24.47
CA PRO A 73 8.08 -16.33 24.71
C PRO A 73 7.24 -16.32 23.42
N PHE A 74 6.37 -17.33 23.26
CA PHE A 74 5.36 -17.29 22.21
C PHE A 74 4.29 -16.25 22.54
N GLU A 75 4.31 -15.11 21.86
CA GLU A 75 3.36 -14.02 22.09
C GLU A 75 2.68 -13.59 20.80
N PHE A 76 1.36 -13.45 20.86
CA PHE A 76 0.57 -12.90 19.77
C PHE A 76 0.56 -11.37 19.79
N LEU A 77 0.48 -10.77 18.60
CA LEU A 77 0.25 -9.34 18.45
C LEU A 77 -1.24 -9.03 18.72
N HIS A 78 -1.48 -8.14 19.67
CA HIS A 78 -2.82 -7.64 20.00
C HIS A 78 -3.15 -6.29 19.35
N ASN A 79 -2.11 -5.58 18.89
CA ASN A 79 -2.27 -4.29 18.23
C ASN A 79 -2.72 -4.43 16.78
N PRO A 80 -3.28 -3.37 16.18
CA PRO A 80 -3.60 -3.33 14.76
C PRO A 80 -2.39 -3.68 13.89
N ILE A 81 -2.59 -4.56 12.91
CA ILE A 81 -1.53 -5.01 12.01
C ILE A 81 -1.46 -4.08 10.80
N PHE A 82 -0.27 -3.53 10.53
CA PHE A 82 0.01 -2.58 9.44
C PHE A 82 1.27 -2.95 8.68
N ALA A 83 1.38 -2.45 7.45
CA ALA A 83 2.64 -2.36 6.74
C ALA A 83 3.49 -1.23 7.34
N GLU A 84 4.64 -1.57 7.92
CA GLU A 84 5.50 -0.65 8.69
C GLU A 84 5.98 0.55 7.85
N ASP A 85 6.31 0.35 6.58
CA ASP A 85 6.84 1.39 5.69
C ASP A 85 5.78 2.20 4.94
N CYS A 86 4.50 1.93 5.18
CA CYS A 86 3.40 2.55 4.45
C CYS A 86 2.64 3.53 5.36
N SER A 87 2.58 4.81 4.97
CA SER A 87 1.87 5.85 5.71
C SER A 87 0.47 6.15 5.18
N LEU A 88 0.18 5.78 3.94
CA LEU A 88 -1.08 6.09 3.24
C LEU A 88 -1.94 4.85 3.05
N VAL A 89 -3.24 5.05 2.82
CA VAL A 89 -4.23 3.98 2.72
C VAL A 89 -4.94 4.05 1.38
N CYS A 90 -5.09 2.92 0.70
CA CYS A 90 -5.86 2.87 -0.55
C CYS A 90 -7.35 3.09 -0.28
N LYS A 91 -8.05 3.71 -1.23
CA LYS A 91 -9.47 4.06 -1.10
C LYS A 91 -10.35 2.89 -0.63
N LYS A 92 -10.12 1.68 -1.18
CA LYS A 92 -10.86 0.46 -0.80
C LYS A 92 -10.73 0.12 0.69
N CYS A 93 -9.51 0.21 1.24
CA CYS A 93 -9.29 -0.06 2.65
C CYS A 93 -9.84 1.09 3.51
N TYR A 94 -9.65 2.34 3.08
CA TYR A 94 -10.16 3.50 3.77
C TYR A 94 -11.69 3.43 3.93
N ASP A 95 -12.42 3.18 2.85
CA ASP A 95 -13.88 3.11 2.85
C ASP A 95 -14.38 1.96 3.74
N ALA A 96 -13.72 0.80 3.69
CA ALA A 96 -14.07 -0.33 4.55
C ALA A 96 -13.88 0.01 6.04
N VAL A 97 -12.73 0.58 6.41
CA VAL A 97 -12.45 0.95 7.82
C VAL A 97 -13.35 2.09 8.29
N ALA A 98 -13.64 3.08 7.44
CA ALA A 98 -14.58 4.15 7.75
C ALA A 98 -15.97 3.59 8.09
N ASN A 99 -16.38 2.50 7.43
CA ASN A 99 -17.63 1.79 7.67
C ASN A 99 -17.54 0.72 8.79
N GLY A 100 -16.43 0.65 9.53
CA GLY A 100 -16.24 -0.34 10.60
C GLY A 100 -16.08 -1.79 10.10
N GLN A 101 -15.71 -1.96 8.83
CA GLN A 101 -15.56 -3.27 8.19
C GLN A 101 -14.09 -3.63 8.00
N MET A 102 -13.76 -4.90 8.27
CA MET A 102 -12.44 -5.45 7.96
C MET A 102 -12.23 -5.51 6.43
N PRO A 103 -11.23 -4.83 5.86
CA PRO A 103 -10.95 -4.94 4.44
C PRO A 103 -10.55 -6.37 4.06
N LYS A 104 -11.03 -6.88 2.92
CA LYS A 104 -10.80 -8.27 2.46
C LYS A 104 -9.33 -8.67 2.46
N TYR A 105 -8.46 -7.79 1.97
CA TYR A 105 -7.03 -8.03 1.85
C TYR A 105 -6.21 -7.33 2.94
N ALA A 106 -6.82 -6.99 4.08
CA ALA A 106 -6.08 -6.44 5.20
C ALA A 106 -5.01 -7.44 5.67
N LEU A 107 -3.84 -6.92 6.02
CA LEU A 107 -2.74 -7.69 6.61
C LEU A 107 -3.19 -8.42 7.88
N ALA A 108 -4.08 -7.78 8.64
CA ALA A 108 -4.77 -8.33 9.81
C ALA A 108 -5.59 -9.62 9.55
N ASN A 109 -5.82 -10.02 8.29
CA ASN A 109 -6.48 -11.28 7.94
C ASN A 109 -5.50 -12.47 7.79
N GLY A 110 -4.29 -12.39 8.34
CA GLY A 110 -3.27 -13.43 8.21
C GLY A 110 -2.52 -13.35 6.88
N LEU A 111 -2.54 -12.17 6.25
CA LEU A 111 -1.80 -11.87 5.02
C LEU A 111 -0.48 -11.13 5.33
N TRP A 112 -0.16 -10.94 6.61
CA TRP A 112 1.07 -10.33 7.07
C TRP A 112 2.17 -11.37 7.26
N ILE A 113 3.27 -11.20 6.54
CA ILE A 113 4.48 -12.03 6.68
C ILE A 113 5.59 -11.24 7.43
N GLY A 114 5.39 -9.94 7.66
CA GLY A 114 6.43 -9.08 8.22
C GLY A 114 7.46 -8.66 7.18
N SER A 115 8.42 -7.85 7.63
CA SER A 115 9.64 -7.59 6.88
C SER A 115 10.47 -8.86 6.79
N VAL A 116 11.20 -9.06 5.69
CA VAL A 116 12.11 -10.21 5.56
C VAL A 116 13.18 -10.09 6.65
N PRO A 117 13.30 -11.07 7.57
CA PRO A 117 14.32 -11.05 8.63
C PRO A 117 15.72 -10.98 8.04
N ASP A 118 16.65 -10.31 8.73
CA ASP A 118 18.04 -10.18 8.28
C ASP A 118 18.70 -11.54 8.04
N ALA A 119 18.36 -12.54 8.85
CA ALA A 119 18.83 -13.91 8.72
C ALA A 119 18.39 -14.60 7.40
N LEU A 120 17.35 -14.09 6.74
CA LEU A 120 16.83 -14.62 5.47
C LEU A 120 17.20 -13.73 4.25
N LYS A 121 17.92 -12.62 4.46
CA LYS A 121 18.37 -11.76 3.36
C LYS A 121 19.57 -12.38 2.64
N GLY A 122 19.56 -12.33 1.30
CA GLY A 122 20.72 -12.75 0.48
C GLY A 122 20.94 -14.26 0.37
N LEU A 123 19.92 -15.08 0.65
CA LEU A 123 19.94 -16.52 0.39
C LEU A 123 19.70 -16.79 -1.11
N THR A 124 20.64 -16.36 -1.96
CA THR A 124 20.65 -16.60 -3.42
C THR A 124 21.90 -17.33 -3.85
#